data_AF-A0A3C0ECM7-F1
#
_entry.id   AF-A0A3C0ECM7-F1
#
_cell.length_a   1.000
_cell.length_b   1.000
_cell.length_c   1.000
_cell.angle_alpha   90.00
_cell.angle_beta   90.00
_cell.angle_gamma   90.00
#
_symmetry.space_group_name_H-M   'P 1'
#
loop_
_entity.id
_entity.type
_entity.pdbx_description
1 polymer ?
#
loop_
_entity_poly.entity_id
_entity_poly.type
_entity_poly.pdbx_seq_one_letter_code
_entity_poly.pdbx_strand_id
1 'polypeptide(L)'
;MSSGATSYSEGRYVDLVPGNHGRFLVDFNYAYNPYCAYNPNWSCPIPPVENRLTVTIAAGEKSFPDAEGLVAFGVEAAARRVRS
;
A
#
# COMPACT_ATOMS: atom_id res chain seq x y z
N MET A 1 -11.90 -4.16 1.21
CA MET A 1 -10.54 -3.57 1.27
C MET A 1 -9.63 -4.30 0.30
N SER A 2 -9.11 -3.62 -0.73
CA SER A 2 -8.10 -4.18 -1.66
C SER A 2 -6.65 -3.97 -1.19
N SER A 3 -6.43 -3.01 -0.28
CA SER A 3 -5.18 -2.83 0.46
C SER A 3 -4.85 -4.13 1.20
N GLY A 4 -3.71 -4.74 0.87
CA GLY A 4 -3.26 -6.03 1.42
C GLY A 4 -3.58 -7.28 0.59
N ALA A 5 -4.50 -7.20 -0.38
CA ALA A 5 -4.81 -8.35 -1.26
C ALA A 5 -4.16 -8.24 -2.64
N THR A 6 -4.11 -7.03 -3.20
CA THR A 6 -3.53 -6.75 -4.53
C THR A 6 -2.76 -5.43 -4.60
N SER A 7 -2.74 -4.67 -3.52
CA SER A 7 -1.99 -3.42 -3.34
C SER A 7 -1.35 -3.39 -1.95
N TYR A 8 -0.44 -2.44 -1.69
CA TYR A 8 0.30 -2.34 -0.43
C TYR A 8 -0.60 -2.45 0.82
N SER A 9 -0.14 -3.21 1.83
CA SER A 9 -0.94 -3.60 3.00
C SER A 9 -1.35 -2.44 3.89
N GLU A 10 -0.48 -1.45 4.04
CA GLU A 10 -0.68 -0.31 4.96
C GLU A 10 -1.53 0.82 4.35
N GLY A 11 -2.03 0.63 3.12
CA GLY A 11 -2.92 1.55 2.43
C GLY A 11 -2.31 2.19 1.18
N ARG A 12 -3.08 3.09 0.57
CA ARG A 12 -2.70 3.83 -0.64
C ARG A 12 -3.07 5.29 -0.50
N TYR A 13 -2.33 6.15 -1.18
CA TYR A 13 -2.58 7.58 -1.19
C TYR A 13 -3.33 7.96 -2.47
N VAL A 14 -4.13 9.02 -2.40
CA VAL A 14 -4.82 9.60 -3.54
C VAL A 14 -4.80 11.11 -3.37
N ASP A 15 -4.41 11.81 -4.43
CA ASP A 15 -4.45 13.26 -4.44
C ASP A 15 -5.88 13.74 -4.73
N LEU A 16 -6.35 14.67 -3.90
CA LEU A 16 -7.69 15.23 -4.03
C LEU A 16 -7.69 16.37 -5.03
N VAL A 17 -8.56 16.29 -6.03
CA VAL A 17 -8.77 17.38 -6.98
C VAL A 17 -9.95 18.22 -6.51
N PRO A 18 -9.77 19.53 -6.24
CA PRO A 18 -10.89 20.41 -5.90
C PRO A 18 -11.93 20.40 -7.02
N GLY A 19 -13.18 20.15 -6.66
CA GLY A 19 -14.33 20.25 -7.54
C GLY A 19 -15.18 21.48 -7.23
N ASN A 20 -16.34 21.56 -7.87
CA ASN A 20 -17.28 22.66 -7.64
C ASN A 20 -18.10 22.45 -6.36
N HIS A 21 -18.56 23.56 -5.77
CA HIS A 21 -19.44 23.57 -4.59
C HIS A 21 -18.84 22.91 -3.34
N GLY A 22 -17.55 23.12 -3.08
CA GLY A 22 -16.88 22.60 -1.88
C GLY A 22 -16.72 21.08 -1.86
N ARG A 23 -16.85 20.42 -3.02
CA ARG A 23 -16.63 18.97 -3.18
C ARG A 23 -15.23 18.72 -3.73
N PHE A 24 -14.73 17.52 -3.48
CA PHE A 24 -13.49 17.02 -4.08
C PHE A 24 -13.81 15.83 -4.99
N LEU A 25 -13.11 15.76 -6.11
CA LEU A 25 -13.04 14.56 -6.93
C LEU A 25 -11.97 13.64 -6.33
N VAL A 26 -12.38 12.42 -6.00
CA VAL A 26 -11.51 11.34 -5.57
C VAL A 26 -11.46 10.32 -6.70
N ASP A 27 -10.34 10.28 -7.43
CA ASP A 27 -10.16 9.32 -8.51
C ASP A 27 -9.20 8.20 -8.06
N PHE A 28 -9.78 7.05 -7.70
CA PHE A 28 -9.01 5.90 -7.25
C PHE A 28 -8.19 5.22 -8.36
N ASN A 29 -8.38 5.58 -9.63
CA ASN A 29 -7.50 5.09 -10.71
C ASN A 29 -6.07 5.64 -10.56
N TYR A 30 -5.92 6.77 -9.88
CA TYR A 30 -4.62 7.39 -9.58
C TYR A 30 -4.17 7.12 -8.15
N ALA A 31 -4.78 6.16 -7.44
CA ALA A 31 -4.28 5.78 -6.12
C ALA A 31 -2.92 5.07 -6.25
N TYR A 32 -1.95 5.44 -5.40
CA TYR A 32 -0.57 4.98 -5.47
C TYR A 32 -0.04 4.49 -4.11
N ASN A 33 1.01 3.67 -4.15
CA ASN A 33 1.68 3.17 -2.95
C ASN A 33 2.64 4.24 -2.40
N PRO A 34 2.71 4.44 -1.08
CA PRO A 34 3.67 5.37 -0.49
C PRO A 34 5.11 4.81 -0.58
N TYR A 35 6.13 5.68 -0.50
CA TYR A 35 7.54 5.28 -0.70
C TYR A 35 8.05 4.16 0.23
N CYS A 36 7.52 4.06 1.45
CA CYS A 36 7.82 2.96 2.39
C CYS A 36 7.42 1.58 1.87
N ALA A 37 6.51 1.50 0.88
CA ALA A 37 6.21 0.24 0.19
C ALA A 37 7.41 -0.28 -0.62
N TYR A 38 8.36 0.60 -0.98
CA TYR A 38 9.52 0.28 -1.80
C TYR A 38 10.84 0.33 -1.03
N ASN A 39 10.91 1.10 0.05
CA ASN A 39 12.13 1.26 0.83
C ASN A 39 11.78 1.50 2.32
N PRO A 40 12.11 0.57 3.22
CA PRO A 40 11.74 0.65 4.63
C PRO A 40 12.42 1.79 5.40
N ASN A 41 13.44 2.44 4.82
CA ASN A 41 14.10 3.59 5.43
C ASN A 41 13.28 4.89 5.34
N TRP A 42 12.14 4.87 4.64
CA TRP A 42 11.24 6.03 4.55
C TRP A 42 10.15 5.97 5.61
N SER A 43 9.92 7.09 6.30
CA SER A 43 8.82 7.22 7.25
C SER A 43 7.56 7.71 6.53
N CYS A 44 6.52 6.87 6.53
CA CYS A 44 5.23 7.19 5.94
C CYS A 44 4.18 7.49 7.01
N PRO A 45 3.32 8.50 6.79
CA PRO A 45 2.10 8.67 7.56
C PRO A 45 1.17 7.46 7.47
N ILE A 46 0.69 7.00 8.62
CA ILE A 46 -0.34 5.97 8.69
C ILE A 46 -1.72 6.65 8.55
N PRO A 47 -2.58 6.21 7.62
CA PRO A 47 -3.92 6.77 7.49
C PRO A 47 -4.74 6.58 8.77
N PRO A 48 -5.53 7.58 9.20
CA PRO A 48 -6.40 7.44 10.35
C PRO A 48 -7.55 6.45 10.05
N VAL A 49 -8.21 5.96 11.10
CA VAL A 49 -9.19 4.86 10.98
C VAL A 49 -10.41 5.24 10.14
N GLU A 50 -10.77 6.52 10.14
CA GLU A 50 -11.89 7.10 9.41
C GLU A 50 -11.71 6.98 7.88
N ASN A 51 -10.46 6.82 7.42
CA ASN A 51 -10.14 6.65 5.99
C ASN A 51 -10.21 5.17 5.55
N ARG A 52 -10.68 4.26 6.41
CA ARG A 52 -10.87 2.84 6.06
C ARG A 52 -12.17 2.64 5.30
N LEU A 53 -12.05 2.36 4.02
CA LEU A 53 -13.18 1.98 3.17
C LEU A 53 -13.50 0.49 3.34
N THR A 54 -14.76 0.16 3.66
CA THR A 54 -15.23 -1.23 3.78
C THR A 54 -15.43 -1.91 2.42
N VAL A 55 -15.55 -1.11 1.36
CA VAL A 55 -15.67 -1.58 -0.03
C VAL A 55 -14.31 -1.94 -0.64
N THR A 56 -14.33 -2.72 -1.70
CA THR A 56 -13.12 -3.07 -2.47
C THR A 56 -12.94 -2.10 -3.63
N ILE A 57 -11.72 -1.58 -3.79
CA ILE A 57 -11.35 -0.64 -4.85
C ILE A 57 -10.32 -1.31 -5.76
N ALA A 58 -10.78 -1.89 -6.86
CA ALA A 58 -9.96 -2.63 -7.83
C ALA A 58 -9.34 -1.72 -8.92
N ALA A 59 -8.93 -0.51 -8.54
CA ALA A 59 -8.30 0.49 -9.41
C ALA A 59 -7.04 1.05 -8.72
N GLY A 60 -6.15 1.68 -9.49
CA GLY A 60 -4.88 2.24 -9.00
C GLY A 60 -3.72 1.25 -9.02
N GLU A 61 -2.61 1.67 -8.40
CA GLU A 61 -1.39 0.89 -8.32
C GLU A 61 -1.58 -0.41 -7.53
N LYS A 62 -0.94 -1.48 -8.01
CA LYS A 62 -0.88 -2.82 -7.41
C LYS A 62 0.48 -3.04 -6.75
N SER A 63 0.56 -3.95 -5.80
CA SER A 63 1.83 -4.35 -5.22
C SER A 63 2.61 -5.21 -6.22
N PHE A 64 3.91 -4.94 -6.34
CA PHE A 64 4.82 -5.76 -7.14
C PHE A 64 5.36 -6.90 -6.26
N PRO A 65 5.35 -8.17 -6.74
CA PRO A 65 5.80 -9.33 -5.97
C PRO A 65 7.22 -9.22 -5.42
N ASP A 66 8.07 -8.42 -6.06
CA ASP A 66 9.49 -8.28 -5.80
C ASP A 66 9.81 -7.20 -4.74
N ALA A 67 8.86 -6.30 -4.45
CA ALA A 67 8.99 -5.29 -3.39
C ALA A 67 8.67 -5.85 -1.99
N GLU A 68 7.73 -6.79 -1.89
CA GLU A 68 7.39 -7.47 -0.62
C GLU A 68 7.95 -8.91 -0.54
N GLY A 69 8.18 -9.57 -1.68
CA GLY A 69 8.60 -10.96 -1.75
C GLY A 69 10.07 -11.22 -1.44
N LEU A 70 10.96 -10.23 -1.55
CA LEU A 70 12.33 -10.35 -1.02
C LEU A 70 12.35 -10.45 0.51
N VAL A 71 11.36 -9.86 1.19
CA VAL A 71 11.22 -9.97 2.65
C VAL A 71 10.67 -11.35 3.04
N ALA A 72 9.73 -11.90 2.27
CA ALA A 72 9.19 -13.24 2.52
C ALA A 72 10.18 -14.38 2.19
N PHE A 73 10.82 -14.36 1.01
CA PHE A 73 11.78 -15.40 0.62
C PHE A 73 13.14 -15.30 1.34
N GLY A 74 13.50 -14.12 1.85
CA GLY A 74 14.74 -13.90 2.60
C GLY A 74 14.70 -14.42 4.04
N VAL A 75 13.53 -14.43 4.69
CA VAL A 75 13.39 -14.86 6.10
C VAL A 75 13.33 -16.37 6.24
N GLU A 76 12.78 -17.11 5.25
CA GLU A 76 12.75 -18.58 5.27
C GLU A 76 14.13 -19.21 5.00
N ALA A 77 14.99 -18.56 4.20
CA ALA A 77 16.33 -19.08 3.91
C ALA A 77 17.33 -18.86 5.07
N ALA A 78 17.16 -17.79 5.86
CA ALA A 78 18.05 -17.47 6.98
C ALA A 78 17.79 -18.36 8.22
N ALA A 79 16.53 -18.73 8.48
CA ALA A 79 16.16 -19.54 9.64
C ALA A 79 16.64 -21.01 9.58
N ARG A 80 17.04 -21.50 8.38
CA ARG A 80 17.49 -22.89 8.19
C ARG A 80 19.00 -23.09 8.38
N ARG A 81 19.80 -22.03 8.51
CA ARG A 81 21.27 -22.12 8.70
C ARG A 81 21.76 -22.10 10.14
N VAL A 82 20.87 -21.93 11.12
CA VAL A 82 21.23 -21.93 12.57
C VAL A 82 20.73 -23.21 13.26
N ARG A 83 20.75 -24.33 12.54
CA ARG A 83 20.60 -25.69 13.08
C ARG A 83 21.46 -26.65 12.25
N SER A 84 22.77 -26.57 12.45
CA SER A 84 23.74 -27.60 12.11
C SER A 84 24.94 -27.45 13.04
#